data_AF-A0A2G5QP58-F1
#
_entry.id   AF-A0A2G5QP58-F1
#
_cell.length_a   1.000
_cell.length_b   1.000
_cell.length_c   1.000
_cell.angle_alpha   90.00
_cell.angle_beta   90.00
_cell.angle_gamma   90.00
#
_symmetry.space_group_name_H-M   'P 1'
#
loop_
_entity.id
_entity.type
_entity.pdbx_description
1 polymer ?
#
loop_
_entity_poly.entity_id
_entity_poly.type
_entity_poly.pdbx_seq_one_letter_code
_entity_poly.pdbx_strand_id
1 'polypeptide(L)'
;MPVPQEIGREVADKLFAAERAVDDAISAIAQFQGMLPDAGRRAGLSFGYIQAPMAHLATASSDLVRARESTSSVHRSLEVIQRATGLAAVSYGPFVDKPDAQPQPSGRLEVVKTEAA
;
A
#
# COMPACT_ATOMS: atom_id res chain seq x y z
N MET A 1 -3.44 21.45 26.33
CA MET A 1 -4.19 22.42 25.50
C MET A 1 -4.83 21.64 24.37
N PRO A 2 -6.16 21.70 24.16
CA PRO A 2 -6.79 20.96 23.06
C PRO A 2 -6.32 21.51 21.71
N VAL A 3 -6.03 20.62 20.77
CA VAL A 3 -5.70 21.00 19.39
C VAL A 3 -6.99 21.47 18.71
N PRO A 4 -7.01 22.63 18.04
CA PRO A 4 -8.16 23.06 17.25
C PRO A 4 -8.60 21.99 16.23
N GLN A 5 -9.89 21.68 16.17
CA GLN A 5 -10.42 20.65 15.25
C GLN A 5 -10.08 20.92 13.78
N GLU A 6 -10.01 22.20 13.39
CA GLU A 6 -9.62 22.64 12.05
C GLU A 6 -8.21 22.18 11.67
N ILE A 7 -7.24 22.28 12.59
CA ILE A 7 -5.86 21.85 12.37
C ILE A 7 -5.79 20.33 12.21
N GLY A 8 -6.54 19.59 13.04
CA GLY A 8 -6.63 18.13 12.93
C GLY A 8 -7.18 17.68 11.57
N ARG A 9 -8.21 18.38 11.08
CA ARG A 9 -8.80 18.12 9.76
C ARG A 9 -7.84 18.42 8.63
N GLU A 10 -7.16 19.57 8.67
CA GLU A 10 -6.17 19.93 7.64
C GLU A 10 -5.06 18.88 7.53
N VAL A 11 -4.51 18.44 8.67
CA VAL A 11 -3.46 17.41 8.71
C VAL A 11 -3.97 16.08 8.12
N ALA A 12 -5.18 15.66 8.49
CA ALA A 12 -5.78 14.44 7.95
C ALA A 12 -5.99 14.52 6.43
N ASP A 13 -6.55 15.63 5.94
CA ASP A 13 -6.79 15.86 4.50
C ASP A 13 -5.47 15.81 3.71
N LYS A 14 -4.39 16.40 4.24
CA LYS A 14 -3.06 16.35 3.61
C LYS A 14 -2.46 14.96 3.61
N LEU A 15 -2.60 14.21 4.70
CA LEU A 15 -2.12 12.84 4.77
C LEU A 15 -2.85 11.93 3.78
N PHE A 16 -4.19 12.01 3.70
CA PHE A 16 -4.96 11.24 2.74
C PHE A 16 -4.61 11.59 1.29
N ALA A 17 -4.39 12.88 1.00
CA ALA A 17 -3.92 13.29 -0.32
C ALA A 17 -2.55 12.69 -0.66
N ALA A 18 -1.63 12.62 0.32
CA ALA A 18 -0.32 12.00 0.13
C ALA A 18 -0.42 10.48 -0.08
N GLU A 19 -1.21 9.78 0.73
CA GLU A 19 -1.48 8.34 0.56
C GLU A 19 -2.05 8.04 -0.84
N ARG A 20 -3.04 8.82 -1.26
CA ARG A 20 -3.66 8.66 -2.58
C ARG A 20 -2.68 8.92 -3.73
N ALA A 21 -1.82 9.92 -3.60
CA ALA A 21 -0.79 10.20 -4.61
C ALA A 21 0.18 9.01 -4.79
N VAL A 22 0.51 8.30 -3.71
CA VAL A 22 1.35 7.09 -3.78
C VAL A 22 0.60 5.95 -4.46
N ASP A 23 -0.69 5.74 -4.16
CA ASP A 23 -1.51 4.73 -4.84
C ASP A 23 -1.63 4.98 -6.34
N ASP A 24 -1.87 6.23 -6.73
CA ASP A 24 -1.96 6.63 -8.12
C ASP A 24 -0.62 6.37 -8.85
N ALA A 25 0.51 6.64 -8.18
CA ALA A 25 1.84 6.33 -8.71
C ALA A 25 2.08 4.81 -8.88
N ILE A 26 1.67 4.00 -7.89
CA ILE A 26 1.77 2.53 -7.97
C ILE A 26 0.96 2.03 -9.17
N SER A 27 -0.27 2.51 -9.32
CA SER A 27 -1.16 2.14 -10.43
C SER A 27 -0.54 2.50 -11.78
N ALA A 28 -0.01 3.72 -11.92
CA ALA A 28 0.62 4.18 -13.16
C ALA A 28 1.85 3.33 -13.53
N ILE A 29 2.72 3.01 -12.57
CA ILE A 29 3.89 2.15 -12.82
C ILE A 29 3.45 0.74 -13.21
N ALA A 30 2.48 0.15 -12.53
CA ALA A 30 1.99 -1.19 -12.85
C ALA A 30 1.40 -1.27 -14.27
N GLN A 31 0.61 -0.26 -14.67
CA GLN A 31 0.08 -0.16 -16.03
C GLN A 31 1.20 -0.04 -17.07
N PHE A 32 2.18 0.82 -16.81
CA PHE A 32 3.33 0.99 -17.71
C PHE A 32 4.17 -0.29 -17.84
N GLN A 33 4.44 -0.97 -16.72
CA GLN A 33 5.13 -2.27 -16.69
C GLN A 33 4.41 -3.34 -17.51
N GLY A 34 3.08 -3.40 -17.42
CA GLY A 34 2.28 -4.35 -18.21
C GLY A 34 2.31 -4.07 -19.72
N MET A 35 2.35 -2.80 -20.10
CA MET A 35 2.40 -2.37 -21.51
C MET A 35 3.77 -2.60 -22.16
N LEU A 36 4.86 -2.44 -21.42
CA LEU A 36 6.21 -2.34 -21.99
C LEU A 36 6.65 -3.56 -22.82
N PRO A 37 6.40 -4.82 -22.40
CA PRO A 37 6.76 -5.99 -23.21
C PRO A 37 6.03 -6.05 -24.56
N ASP A 38 4.73 -5.70 -24.60
CA ASP A 38 3.97 -5.67 -25.86
C ASP A 38 4.46 -4.56 -26.78
N ALA A 39 4.70 -3.36 -26.23
CA ALA A 39 5.24 -2.23 -26.99
C ALA A 39 6.59 -2.59 -27.63
N GLY A 40 7.48 -3.24 -26.88
CA GLY A 40 8.76 -3.68 -27.41
C GLY A 40 8.63 -4.78 -28.47
N ARG A 41 7.72 -5.74 -28.30
CA ARG A 41 7.40 -6.75 -29.32
C ARG A 41 6.90 -6.11 -30.61
N ARG A 42 5.98 -5.14 -30.52
CA ARG A 42 5.44 -4.39 -31.67
C ARG A 42 6.51 -3.55 -32.37
N ALA A 43 7.51 -3.10 -31.64
CA ALA A 43 8.66 -2.36 -32.17
C ALA A 43 9.77 -3.28 -32.73
N GLY A 44 9.61 -4.61 -32.69
CA GLY A 44 10.64 -5.55 -33.14
C GLY A 44 11.90 -5.56 -32.25
N LEU A 45 11.80 -5.06 -31.02
CA LEU A 45 12.91 -5.06 -30.07
C LEU A 45 13.11 -6.46 -29.49
N SER A 46 14.38 -6.89 -29.40
CA SER A 46 14.71 -8.11 -28.69
C SER A 46 14.47 -7.95 -27.18
N PHE A 47 14.19 -9.05 -26.51
CA PHE A 47 13.93 -9.08 -25.06
C PHE A 47 15.04 -8.41 -24.23
N GLY A 48 16.30 -8.51 -24.68
CA GLY A 48 17.45 -7.93 -23.98
C GLY A 48 17.38 -6.40 -23.82
N TYR A 49 16.75 -5.68 -24.76
CA TYR A 49 16.58 -4.23 -24.64
C TYR A 49 15.53 -3.81 -23.60
N ILE A 50 14.58 -4.71 -23.29
CA ILE A 50 13.46 -4.44 -22.38
C ILE A 50 13.77 -4.88 -20.95
N GLN A 51 14.68 -5.84 -20.78
CA GLN A 51 15.02 -6.41 -19.47
C GLN A 51 15.49 -5.35 -18.45
N ALA A 52 16.45 -4.50 -18.82
CA ALA A 52 16.97 -3.49 -17.88
C ALA A 52 15.90 -2.45 -17.49
N PRO A 53 15.13 -1.86 -18.43
CA PRO A 53 13.97 -1.04 -18.09
C PRO A 53 12.96 -1.73 -17.16
N MET A 54 12.63 -3.00 -17.42
CA MET A 54 11.71 -3.77 -16.57
C MET A 54 12.25 -3.97 -15.14
N ALA A 55 13.55 -4.22 -15.00
CA ALA A 55 14.19 -4.33 -13.70
C ALA A 55 14.12 -3.00 -12.92
N HIS A 56 14.39 -1.88 -13.57
CA HIS A 56 14.27 -0.55 -12.95
C HIS A 56 12.83 -0.23 -12.53
N LEU A 57 11.85 -0.59 -13.36
CA LEU A 57 10.44 -0.41 -12.99
C LEU A 57 10.03 -1.31 -11.81
N ALA A 58 10.55 -2.53 -11.72
CA ALA A 58 10.30 -3.41 -10.58
C ALA A 58 10.88 -2.83 -9.28
N THR A 59 12.08 -2.25 -9.34
CA THR A 59 12.67 -1.51 -8.22
C THR A 59 11.81 -0.31 -7.84
N ALA A 60 11.42 0.52 -8.81
CA ALA A 60 10.57 1.69 -8.57
C ALA A 60 9.22 1.31 -7.94
N SER A 61 8.58 0.23 -8.42
CA SER A 61 7.35 -0.30 -7.82
C SER A 61 7.56 -0.73 -6.36
N SER A 62 8.69 -1.37 -6.07
CA SER A 62 9.01 -1.82 -4.70
C SER A 62 9.22 -0.63 -3.75
N ASP A 63 9.86 0.43 -4.24
CA ASP A 63 10.10 1.64 -3.45
C ASP A 63 8.81 2.42 -3.18
N LEU A 64 7.88 2.47 -4.15
CA LEU A 64 6.55 3.06 -3.92
C LEU A 64 5.74 2.27 -2.87
N VAL A 65 5.81 0.94 -2.88
CA VAL A 65 5.14 0.11 -1.86
C VAL A 65 5.71 0.38 -0.47
N ARG A 66 7.03 0.52 -0.35
CA ARG A 66 7.68 0.93 0.92
C ARG A 66 7.28 2.34 1.36
N ALA A 67 7.15 3.26 0.40
CA ALA A 67 6.66 4.61 0.68
C ALA A 67 5.21 4.58 1.20
N ARG A 68 4.36 3.69 0.65
CA ARG A 68 3.00 3.50 1.14
C ARG A 68 2.96 2.91 2.55
N GLU A 69 3.80 1.93 2.83
CA GLU A 69 3.93 1.38 4.19
C GLU A 69 4.34 2.48 5.19
N SER A 70 5.32 3.30 4.81
CA SER A 70 5.81 4.39 5.66
C SER A 70 4.75 5.46 5.92
N THR A 71 4.00 5.88 4.89
CA THR A 71 2.90 6.86 5.04
C THR A 71 1.75 6.30 5.88
N SER A 72 1.39 5.02 5.71
CA SER A 72 0.40 4.35 6.56
C SER A 72 0.87 4.22 8.02
N SER A 73 2.18 4.12 8.26
CA SER A 73 2.73 4.16 9.62
C SER A 73 2.55 5.54 10.26
N VAL A 74 2.82 6.61 9.49
CA VAL A 74 2.55 8.00 9.94
C VAL A 74 1.07 8.16 10.30
N HIS A 75 0.15 7.65 9.49
CA HIS A 75 -1.28 7.64 9.79
C HIS A 75 -1.57 7.05 11.17
N ARG A 76 -1.10 5.83 11.42
CA ARG A 76 -1.30 5.14 12.71
C ARG A 76 -0.71 5.93 13.89
N SER A 77 0.46 6.53 13.71
CA SER A 77 1.06 7.39 14.75
C SER A 77 0.22 8.64 15.02
N LEU A 78 -0.34 9.28 13.99
CA LEU A 78 -1.22 10.44 14.15
C LEU A 78 -2.55 10.06 14.82
N GLU A 79 -3.08 8.86 14.58
CA GLU A 79 -4.28 8.36 15.26
C GLU A 79 -4.07 8.17 16.77
N VAL A 80 -2.86 7.75 17.19
CA VAL A 80 -2.48 7.72 18.61
C VAL A 80 -2.49 9.14 19.21
N ILE A 81 -1.96 10.12 18.48
CA ILE A 81 -1.94 11.53 18.91
C ILE A 81 -3.36 12.10 18.97
N GLN A 82 -4.21 11.80 17.99
CA GLN A 82 -5.62 12.22 17.96
C GLN A 82 -6.35 11.74 19.23
N ARG A 83 -6.21 10.45 19.56
CA ARG A 83 -6.79 9.86 20.78
C ARG A 83 -6.25 10.50 22.05
N ALA A 84 -4.93 10.73 22.14
CA ALA A 84 -4.30 11.35 23.29
C ALA A 84 -4.70 12.82 23.50
N THR A 85 -5.07 13.53 22.44
CA THR A 85 -5.41 14.96 22.47
C THR A 85 -6.91 15.25 22.58
N GLY A 86 -7.76 14.21 22.58
CA GLY A 86 -9.21 14.35 22.69
C GLY A 86 -9.88 14.93 21.45
N LEU A 87 -9.21 14.89 20.29
CA LEU A 87 -9.83 15.19 19.01
C LEU A 87 -10.86 14.10 18.72
N ALA A 88 -12.15 14.47 18.63
CA ALA A 88 -13.22 13.53 18.36
C ALA A 88 -12.93 12.76 17.07
N ALA A 89 -12.80 11.43 17.18
CA ALA A 89 -12.68 10.53 16.04
C ALA A 89 -14.06 10.43 15.37
N VAL A 90 -14.35 11.35 14.45
CA VAL A 90 -15.52 11.25 13.59
C VAL A 90 -15.08 10.50 12.34
N SER A 91 -15.45 9.22 12.24
CA SER A 91 -15.25 8.44 11.01
C SER A 91 -16.14 9.01 9.90
N TYR A 92 -15.54 9.36 8.76
CA TYR A 92 -16.23 9.78 7.54
C TYR A 92 -16.04 8.72 6.45
N GLY A 93 -16.86 7.67 6.46
CA GLY A 93 -16.94 6.72 5.35
C GLY A 93 -17.67 5.42 5.70
N PRO A 94 -18.29 4.72 4.72
CA PRO A 94 -18.94 3.42 4.92
C PRO A 94 -17.94 2.26 5.08
N PHE A 95 -16.65 2.56 5.25
CA PHE A 95 -15.63 1.54 5.38
C PHE A 95 -15.72 0.90 6.78
N VAL A 96 -15.95 -0.41 6.79
CA VAL A 96 -15.89 -1.23 8.00
C VAL A 96 -14.50 -1.04 8.61
N ASP A 97 -14.43 -0.78 9.91
CA ASP A 97 -13.16 -0.74 10.64
C ASP A 97 -12.32 -1.96 10.27
N LYS A 98 -11.04 -1.70 9.97
CA LYS A 98 -10.10 -2.79 9.73
C LYS A 98 -10.13 -3.69 10.97
N PRO A 99 -10.45 -4.99 10.85
CA PRO A 99 -10.55 -5.83 12.02
C PRO A 99 -9.20 -5.83 12.75
N ASP A 100 -9.22 -5.53 14.05
CA ASP A 100 -8.07 -5.61 14.98
C ASP A 100 -7.54 -7.05 15.17
N ALA A 101 -8.05 -8.02 14.41
CA ALA A 101 -7.60 -9.38 14.47
C ALA A 101 -6.22 -9.48 13.79
N GLN A 102 -5.17 -9.65 14.60
CA GLN A 102 -4.08 -10.55 14.21
C GLN A 102 -4.74 -11.77 13.54
N PRO A 103 -4.42 -12.10 12.28
CA PRO A 103 -5.02 -13.27 11.64
C PRO A 103 -4.69 -14.47 12.52
N GLN A 104 -5.71 -15.04 13.17
CA GLN A 104 -5.54 -16.30 13.86
C GLN A 104 -5.15 -17.31 12.77
N PRO A 105 -4.01 -18.02 12.90
CA PRO A 105 -3.66 -19.03 11.93
C PRO A 105 -4.74 -20.12 11.96
N SER A 106 -5.66 -20.08 10.98
CA SER A 106 -6.80 -20.99 10.89
C SER A 106 -6.44 -22.32 10.20
N GLY A 107 -5.15 -22.63 10.10
CA GLY A 107 -4.65 -23.82 9.43
C GLY A 107 -3.59 -24.50 10.28
N ARG A 108 -3.86 -25.73 10.71
CA ARG A 108 -2.83 -26.65 11.22
C ARG A 108 -2.52 -27.65 10.11
N LEU A 109 -1.27 -27.65 9.65
CA LEU A 109 -0.78 -28.73 8.79
C LEU A 109 -0.47 -29.94 9.66
N GLU A 110 -1.04 -31.09 9.32
CA GLU A 110 -0.74 -32.37 9.95
C GLU A 110 -0.09 -33.28 8.92
N VAL A 111 1.02 -33.92 9.31
CA VAL A 111 1.74 -34.84 8.45
C VAL A 111 0.93 -36.13 8.34
N VAL A 112 0.30 -36.35 7.19
CA VAL A 112 -0.32 -37.63 6.86
C VAL A 112 0.82 -38.61 6.55
N LYS A 113 0.99 -39.63 7.39
CA LYS A 113 1.85 -40.76 7.07
C LYS A 113 1.19 -41.53 5.94
N THR A 114 1.75 -41.45 4.74
CA THR A 114 1.34 -42.30 3.62
C THR A 114 1.72 -43.74 3.97
N GLU A 115 0.74 -44.59 4.24
CA GLU A 115 0.99 -46.04 4.25
C GLU A 115 1.21 -46.48 2.81
N ALA A 116 2.44 -46.94 2.54
CA ALA A 116 2.77 -47.61 1.29
C ALA A 116 2.07 -48.97 1.28
N ALA A 117 1.22 -49.18 0.27
CA ALA A 117 0.74 -50.50 -0.13
C ALA A 117 1.61 -51.03 -1.29
#